data_AF-A0A1I2QDJ2-F1
#
_entry.id   AF-A0A1I2QDJ2-F1
#
_cell.length_a   1.000
_cell.length_b   1.000
_cell.length_c   1.000
_cell.angle_alpha   90.00
_cell.angle_beta   90.00
_cell.angle_gamma   90.00
#
_symmetry.space_group_name_H-M   'P 1'
#
loop_
_entity.id
_entity.type
_entity.pdbx_description
1 polymer ?
#
loop_
_entity_poly.entity_id
_entity_poly.type
_entity_poly.pdbx_seq_one_letter_code
_entity_poly.pdbx_strand_id
1 'polypeptide(L)'
;MKIKIVCGFLGAGKTTCICNILQKKDSFNAVLVNEFGDIGIDAELIQRGESIDMVELPSGCICCTLANDFVRAVTEIKTKINPERLIIEPSGLAVPSGILEALEPIQKKLGLEIEAIIGIVDADRFLPNIHSGLFGDFYTDQLANSDIVMINKVDLVTPETLVTVEEEIRKYNQSAIIIHAVNCEANLPEVEKKQGEHFLHLHFDHSFDSFAVTNKNSFYDRNKIDVLLNDINGGKYGNIIRAKGIFNNGQNYENFDYVEGNISFKQMKSVEENKFIFIGKDVQRKELEQKLKEIEQ
;
A
#
# COMPACT_ATOMS: atom_id res chain seq x y z
N MET A 1 -7.14 -4.30 17.39
CA MET A 1 -7.01 -2.84 17.14
C MET A 1 -7.01 -2.69 15.64
N LYS A 2 -7.99 -1.97 15.10
CA LYS A 2 -8.11 -1.75 13.67
C LYS A 2 -7.14 -0.67 13.22
N ILE A 3 -6.67 -0.74 11.99
CA ILE A 3 -5.74 0.21 11.41
C ILE A 3 -6.31 0.72 10.09
N LYS A 4 -6.48 2.03 9.97
CA LYS A 4 -6.71 2.69 8.68
C LYS A 4 -5.45 3.41 8.25
N ILE A 5 -5.05 3.24 7.00
CA ILE A 5 -3.92 3.96 6.41
C ILE A 5 -4.50 4.98 5.43
N VAL A 6 -4.14 6.25 5.58
CA VAL A 6 -4.58 7.32 4.66
C VAL A 6 -3.35 7.80 3.91
N CYS A 7 -3.21 7.39 2.66
CA CYS A 7 -2.06 7.71 1.80
C CYS A 7 -2.47 8.64 0.64
N GLY A 8 -1.49 9.13 -0.10
CA GLY A 8 -1.71 10.06 -1.21
C GLY A 8 -0.57 11.06 -1.33
N PHE A 9 -0.37 11.59 -2.54
CA PHE A 9 0.70 12.52 -2.84
C PHE A 9 0.61 13.83 -2.03
N LEU A 10 1.70 14.62 -2.03
CA LEU A 10 1.74 15.88 -1.28
C LEU A 10 0.61 16.82 -1.72
N GLY A 11 -0.12 17.37 -0.76
CA GLY A 11 -1.22 18.30 -1.02
C GLY A 11 -2.53 17.67 -1.50
N ALA A 12 -2.64 16.33 -1.56
CA ALA A 12 -3.86 15.65 -2.00
C ALA A 12 -5.05 15.80 -1.01
N GLY A 13 -4.79 16.12 0.26
CA GLY A 13 -5.81 16.33 1.29
C GLY A 13 -5.88 15.26 2.38
N LYS A 14 -4.77 14.54 2.65
CA LYS A 14 -4.67 13.48 3.69
C LYS A 14 -5.12 13.95 5.08
N THR A 15 -4.49 15.00 5.60
CA THR A 15 -4.83 15.60 6.90
C THR A 15 -6.31 16.00 6.98
N THR A 16 -6.84 16.62 5.91
CA THR A 16 -8.27 16.99 5.82
C THR A 16 -9.19 15.77 5.88
N CYS A 17 -8.85 14.70 5.16
CA CYS A 17 -9.61 13.44 5.20
C CYS A 17 -9.61 12.84 6.61
N ILE A 18 -8.47 12.85 7.31
CA ILE A 18 -8.37 12.36 8.68
C ILE A 18 -9.23 13.21 9.62
N CYS A 19 -9.18 14.54 9.50
CA CYS A 19 -10.05 15.43 10.28
C CYS A 19 -11.54 15.09 10.07
N ASN A 20 -11.96 14.87 8.82
CA ASN A 20 -13.34 14.51 8.48
C ASN A 20 -13.74 13.13 9.05
N ILE A 21 -12.81 12.16 9.07
CA ILE A 21 -13.04 10.85 9.71
C ILE A 21 -13.25 11.02 11.22
N LEU A 22 -12.42 11.83 11.88
CA LEU A 22 -12.46 12.02 13.33
C LEU A 22 -13.70 12.81 13.80
N GLN A 23 -14.20 13.73 12.98
CA GLN A 23 -15.40 14.52 13.30
C GLN A 23 -16.65 13.67 13.51
N LYS A 24 -16.73 12.48 12.90
CA LYS A 24 -17.89 11.60 13.05
C LYS A 24 -18.01 11.01 14.47
N LYS A 25 -16.93 11.02 15.27
CA LYS A 25 -16.90 10.56 16.68
C LYS A 25 -17.48 9.16 16.91
N ASP A 26 -17.35 8.28 15.93
CA ASP A 26 -17.96 6.94 15.97
C ASP A 26 -17.22 5.96 16.89
N SER A 27 -15.97 6.25 17.27
CA SER A 27 -15.11 5.35 18.04
C SER A 27 -13.92 6.07 18.69
N PHE A 28 -13.28 5.43 19.67
CA PHE A 28 -12.01 5.91 20.22
C PHE A 28 -10.87 5.66 19.22
N ASN A 29 -10.39 6.74 18.60
CA ASN A 29 -9.38 6.71 17.55
C ASN A 29 -8.08 7.37 18.05
N ALA A 30 -6.93 6.77 17.71
CA ALA A 30 -5.63 7.44 17.78
C ALA A 30 -5.12 7.74 16.37
N VAL A 31 -4.28 8.77 16.22
CA VAL A 31 -3.68 9.15 14.94
C VAL A 31 -2.16 9.16 15.07
N LEU A 32 -1.48 8.60 14.07
CA LEU A 32 -0.03 8.62 13.91
C LEU A 32 0.31 9.31 12.59
N VAL A 33 0.97 10.47 12.67
CA VAL A 33 1.38 11.27 11.50
C VAL A 33 2.91 11.23 11.39
N ASN A 34 3.43 10.97 10.19
CA ASN A 34 4.89 10.93 9.94
C ASN A 34 5.27 11.91 8.83
N GLU A 35 5.80 13.09 9.19
CA GLU A 35 6.35 14.08 8.25
C GLU A 35 7.88 14.15 8.36
N PHE A 36 8.58 14.28 7.22
CA PHE A 36 10.01 14.53 7.19
C PHE A 36 10.26 16.04 7.38
N GLY A 37 11.06 16.41 8.38
CA GLY A 37 11.53 17.79 8.57
C GLY A 37 10.89 18.49 9.75
N ASP A 38 11.63 19.45 10.30
CA ASP A 38 11.35 20.25 11.50
C ASP A 38 9.87 20.51 11.86
N ILE A 39 9.58 20.27 13.14
CA ILE A 39 8.62 20.98 14.01
C ILE A 39 7.61 21.89 13.29
N GLY A 40 6.34 21.51 13.38
CA GLY A 40 5.24 22.46 13.54
C GLY A 40 4.24 22.53 12.38
N ILE A 41 2.98 22.16 12.68
CA ILE A 41 1.75 22.98 12.53
C ILE A 41 0.47 22.13 12.51
N ASP A 42 0.52 20.80 12.31
CA ASP A 42 -0.73 20.00 12.26
C ASP A 42 -1.20 19.43 13.61
N ALA A 43 -0.41 19.56 14.69
CA ALA A 43 -0.86 19.21 16.05
C ALA A 43 -1.95 20.16 16.59
N GLU A 44 -2.17 21.32 15.94
CA GLU A 44 -3.09 22.36 16.42
C GLU A 44 -4.50 22.28 15.78
N LEU A 45 -4.71 21.43 14.77
CA LEU A 45 -6.01 21.28 14.10
C LEU A 45 -6.95 20.22 14.73
N ILE A 46 -6.50 19.52 15.77
CA ILE A 46 -7.30 18.52 16.49
C ILE A 46 -7.70 19.07 17.86
N GLN A 47 -8.38 20.22 17.88
CA GLN A 47 -9.02 20.74 19.08
C GLN A 47 -10.41 21.26 18.74
N ARG A 48 -11.40 20.35 18.75
CA ARG A 48 -12.83 20.62 19.00
C ARG A 48 -13.62 19.32 19.11
N GLY A 49 -13.26 18.50 20.08
CA GLY A 49 -14.06 17.36 20.48
C GLY A 49 -13.29 16.53 21.50
N GLU A 50 -13.75 16.58 22.74
CA GLU A 50 -13.19 15.84 23.87
C GLU A 50 -12.83 14.40 23.48
N SER A 51 -11.67 13.92 23.97
CA SER A 51 -11.09 12.56 23.85
C SER A 51 -10.35 12.16 22.55
N ILE A 52 -9.32 12.91 22.16
CA ILE A 52 -8.28 12.42 21.22
C ILE A 52 -6.92 12.44 21.93
N ASP A 53 -6.39 11.24 22.23
CA ASP A 53 -5.01 11.09 22.73
C ASP A 53 -4.06 11.01 21.53
N MET A 54 -3.41 12.14 21.23
CA MET A 54 -2.40 12.25 20.17
C MET A 54 -1.04 11.80 20.72
N VAL A 55 -0.38 10.83 20.06
CA VAL A 55 0.97 10.40 20.42
C VAL A 55 1.94 10.79 19.32
N GLU A 56 2.73 11.80 19.64
CA GLU A 56 3.82 12.31 18.81
C GLU A 56 5.07 11.43 18.99
N LEU A 57 5.79 11.17 17.89
CA LEU A 57 7.08 10.47 17.94
C LEU A 57 8.23 11.46 18.09
N PRO A 58 9.24 11.19 18.93
CA PRO A 58 10.40 12.06 19.03
C PRO A 58 11.21 12.07 17.72
N SER A 59 11.54 13.27 17.26
CA SER A 59 12.38 13.53 16.10
C SER A 59 13.85 13.22 16.38
N GLY A 60 14.42 12.26 15.65
CA GLY A 60 15.84 11.96 15.65
C GLY A 60 16.30 11.41 14.31
N CYS A 61 17.23 12.10 13.65
CA CYS A 61 17.84 11.65 12.40
C CYS A 61 18.51 10.28 12.58
N ILE A 62 18.13 9.24 11.85
CA ILE A 62 18.99 8.10 11.51
C ILE A 62 18.42 7.45 10.22
N CYS A 63 19.24 7.41 9.17
CA CYS A 63 18.92 6.86 7.85
C CYS A 63 18.73 5.32 7.80
N CYS A 64 18.54 4.66 8.95
CA CYS A 64 18.36 3.21 9.09
C CYS A 64 17.33 2.79 10.18
N THR A 65 16.65 3.71 10.88
CA THR A 65 15.77 3.41 12.04
C THR A 65 14.28 3.66 11.81
N LEU A 66 13.89 4.35 10.74
CA LEU A 66 12.51 4.82 10.54
C LEU A 66 11.44 3.70 10.59
N ALA A 67 11.70 2.54 9.98
CA ALA A 67 10.77 1.41 10.04
C ALA A 67 10.68 0.79 11.44
N ASN A 68 11.80 0.74 12.16
CA ASN A 68 11.87 0.18 13.51
C ASN A 68 11.21 1.14 14.53
N ASP A 69 11.38 2.44 14.34
CA ASP A 69 10.74 3.50 15.13
C ASP A 69 9.22 3.51 14.90
N PHE A 70 8.77 3.32 13.66
CA PHE A 70 7.35 3.14 13.33
C PHE A 70 6.75 1.89 14.00
N VAL A 71 7.41 0.74 13.89
CA VAL A 71 6.98 -0.51 14.54
C VAL A 71 6.90 -0.34 16.05
N ARG A 72 7.89 0.35 16.65
CA ARG A 72 7.89 0.68 18.07
C ARG A 72 6.72 1.59 18.44
N ALA A 73 6.47 2.65 17.67
CA ALA A 73 5.35 3.57 17.87
C ALA A 73 4.01 2.84 17.91
N VAL A 74 3.75 2.01 16.90
CA VAL A 74 2.52 1.21 16.80
C VAL A 74 2.41 0.24 17.98
N THR A 75 3.52 -0.38 18.39
CA THR A 75 3.57 -1.26 19.57
C THR A 75 3.27 -0.50 20.86
N GLU A 76 3.84 0.69 21.05
CA GLU A 76 3.60 1.52 22.22
C GLU A 76 2.15 2.02 22.28
N ILE A 77 1.59 2.49 21.16
CA ILE A 77 0.17 2.88 21.05
C ILE A 77 -0.71 1.68 21.43
N LYS A 78 -0.43 0.50 20.87
CA LYS A 78 -1.21 -0.70 21.15
C LYS A 78 -1.15 -1.14 22.61
N THR A 79 0.01 -1.01 23.26
CA THR A 79 0.23 -1.54 24.62
C THR A 79 -0.16 -0.55 25.71
N LYS A 80 0.03 0.76 25.50
CA LYS A 80 -0.24 1.81 26.49
C LYS A 80 -1.64 2.41 26.37
N ILE A 81 -2.12 2.59 25.14
CA ILE A 81 -3.38 3.31 24.86
C ILE A 81 -4.46 2.34 24.40
N ASN A 82 -4.10 1.42 23.50
CA ASN A 82 -4.96 0.39 22.94
C ASN A 82 -6.28 0.96 22.36
N PRO A 83 -6.22 1.90 21.40
CA PRO A 83 -7.44 2.45 20.79
C PRO A 83 -8.23 1.40 20.02
N GLU A 84 -9.50 1.69 19.74
CA GLU A 84 -10.31 0.83 18.88
C GLU A 84 -9.74 0.82 17.46
N ARG A 85 -9.35 2.01 16.98
CA ARG A 85 -8.73 2.23 15.67
C ARG A 85 -7.52 3.16 15.75
N LEU A 86 -6.47 2.80 15.03
CA LEU A 86 -5.32 3.66 14.75
C LEU A 86 -5.40 4.14 13.30
N ILE A 87 -5.34 5.45 13.08
CA ILE A 87 -5.25 6.06 11.76
C ILE A 87 -3.79 6.43 11.52
N ILE A 88 -3.23 6.02 10.40
CA ILE A 88 -1.83 6.26 10.04
C ILE A 88 -1.79 7.17 8.83
N GLU A 89 -1.19 8.34 8.99
CA GLU A 89 -0.82 9.24 7.90
C GLU A 89 0.68 9.15 7.65
N PRO A 90 1.10 8.49 6.57
CA PRO A 90 2.49 8.50 6.19
C PRO A 90 2.78 9.76 5.36
N SER A 91 4.07 10.06 5.18
CA SER A 91 4.48 11.22 4.37
C SER A 91 3.92 11.14 2.94
N GLY A 92 3.77 12.27 2.25
CA GLY A 92 3.21 12.28 0.89
C GLY A 92 4.01 11.50 -0.16
N LEU A 93 5.26 11.14 0.15
CA LEU A 93 6.14 10.28 -0.66
C LEU A 93 6.30 8.88 -0.07
N ALA A 94 5.56 8.55 0.99
CA ALA A 94 5.59 7.21 1.52
C ALA A 94 4.75 6.26 0.65
N VAL A 95 5.23 5.01 0.62
CA VAL A 95 4.61 3.90 -0.12
C VAL A 95 3.84 3.01 0.86
N PRO A 96 2.53 2.80 0.68
CA PRO A 96 1.74 1.91 1.53
C PRO A 96 2.31 0.49 1.66
N SER A 97 2.93 -0.05 0.62
CA SER A 97 3.57 -1.37 0.69
C SER A 97 4.63 -1.47 1.77
N GLY A 98 5.47 -0.45 1.94
CA GLY A 98 6.49 -0.41 2.99
C GLY A 98 5.90 -0.35 4.40
N ILE A 99 4.73 0.27 4.57
CA ILE A 99 4.01 0.31 5.86
C ILE A 99 3.46 -1.08 6.18
N LEU A 100 2.86 -1.74 5.20
CA LEU A 100 2.34 -3.10 5.35
C LEU A 100 3.46 -4.09 5.71
N GLU A 101 4.59 -4.03 5.00
CA GLU A 101 5.79 -4.83 5.30
C GLU A 101 6.29 -4.61 6.74
N ALA A 102 6.27 -3.37 7.23
CA ALA A 102 6.68 -3.06 8.59
C ALA A 102 5.72 -3.62 9.65
N LEU A 103 4.41 -3.65 9.36
CA LEU A 103 3.39 -4.13 10.28
C LEU A 103 3.26 -5.66 10.32
N GLU A 104 3.57 -6.35 9.22
CA GLU A 104 3.39 -7.81 9.07
C GLU A 104 3.97 -8.62 10.25
N PRO A 105 5.23 -8.39 10.72
CA PRO A 105 5.81 -9.18 11.80
C PRO A 105 5.11 -9.02 13.16
N ILE A 106 4.45 -7.87 13.36
CA ILE A 106 3.76 -7.55 14.63
C ILE A 106 2.26 -7.76 14.56
N GLN A 107 1.68 -7.91 13.36
CA GLN A 107 0.24 -7.92 13.14
C GLN A 107 -0.46 -9.03 13.96
N LYS A 108 -0.04 -10.28 13.78
CA LYS A 108 -0.62 -11.43 14.50
C LYS A 108 -0.32 -11.39 15.99
N LYS A 109 0.90 -11.00 16.36
CA LYS A 109 1.35 -10.94 17.76
C LYS A 109 0.57 -9.91 18.58
N LEU A 110 0.26 -8.76 17.97
CA LEU A 110 -0.42 -7.66 18.62
C LEU A 110 -1.93 -7.62 18.33
N GLY A 111 -2.47 -8.53 17.50
CA GLY A 111 -3.89 -8.48 17.12
C GLY A 111 -4.25 -7.18 16.39
N LEU A 112 -3.39 -6.78 15.44
CA LEU A 112 -3.62 -5.66 14.56
C LEU A 112 -4.39 -6.14 13.34
N GLU A 113 -5.36 -5.34 12.90
CA GLU A 113 -6.18 -5.63 11.74
C GLU A 113 -6.10 -4.43 10.81
N ILE A 114 -5.61 -4.62 9.58
CA ILE A 114 -5.69 -3.55 8.59
C ILE A 114 -7.14 -3.50 8.14
N GLU A 115 -7.86 -2.44 8.49
CA GLU A 115 -9.28 -2.25 8.19
C GLU A 115 -9.44 -1.72 6.76
N ALA A 116 -8.71 -0.66 6.41
CA ALA A 116 -8.75 -0.10 5.06
C ALA A 116 -7.49 0.72 4.74
N ILE A 117 -7.11 0.74 3.48
CA ILE A 117 -6.15 1.68 2.91
C ILE A 117 -6.91 2.66 2.01
N ILE A 118 -6.81 3.95 2.32
CA ILE A 118 -7.51 5.03 1.64
C ILE A 118 -6.46 5.84 0.88
N GLY A 119 -6.45 5.74 -0.44
CA GLY A 119 -5.60 6.54 -1.31
C GLY A 119 -6.31 7.81 -1.74
N ILE A 120 -5.72 8.96 -1.48
CA ILE A 120 -6.25 10.26 -1.91
C ILE A 120 -5.51 10.73 -3.15
N VAL A 121 -6.29 10.99 -4.20
CA VAL A 121 -5.83 11.49 -5.49
C VAL A 121 -6.33 12.92 -5.67
N ASP A 122 -5.43 13.85 -5.99
CA ASP A 122 -5.78 15.22 -6.39
C ASP A 122 -6.18 15.23 -7.87
N ALA A 123 -7.46 15.45 -8.17
CA ALA A 123 -7.98 15.37 -9.54
C ALA A 123 -7.28 16.32 -10.52
N ASP A 124 -6.90 17.52 -10.06
CA ASP A 124 -6.25 18.55 -10.87
C ASP A 124 -4.78 18.21 -11.19
N ARG A 125 -4.11 17.54 -10.24
CA ARG A 125 -2.65 17.29 -10.33
C ARG A 125 -2.27 15.87 -10.69
N PHE A 126 -3.20 14.94 -10.73
CA PHE A 126 -2.88 13.52 -10.88
C PHE A 126 -2.27 13.17 -12.25
N LEU A 127 -2.97 13.46 -13.35
CA LEU A 127 -2.57 13.02 -14.71
C LEU A 127 -1.18 13.49 -15.13
N PRO A 128 -0.74 14.74 -14.86
CA PRO A 128 0.62 15.16 -15.19
C PRO A 128 1.70 14.46 -14.35
N ASN A 129 1.37 14.02 -13.13
CA ASN A 129 2.34 13.49 -12.19
C ASN A 129 2.49 11.96 -12.22
N ILE A 130 1.43 11.21 -12.54
CA ILE A 130 1.46 9.73 -12.60
C ILE A 130 2.49 9.20 -13.61
N HIS A 131 2.66 9.88 -14.75
CA HIS A 131 3.63 9.49 -15.78
C HIS A 131 5.01 10.16 -15.61
N SER A 132 5.19 10.98 -14.58
CA SER A 132 6.49 11.58 -14.32
C SER A 132 7.42 10.53 -13.71
N GLY A 133 8.55 10.21 -14.36
CA GLY A 133 9.47 9.17 -13.88
C GLY A 133 10.10 9.44 -12.50
N LEU A 134 9.92 10.64 -11.93
CA LEU A 134 10.35 10.98 -10.58
C LEU A 134 9.29 10.67 -9.51
N PHE A 135 8.00 10.72 -9.85
CA PHE A 135 6.90 10.58 -8.89
C PHE A 135 5.93 9.43 -9.17
N GLY A 136 5.96 8.87 -10.38
CA GLY A 136 5.04 7.83 -10.84
C GLY A 136 5.05 6.57 -9.98
N ASP A 137 6.22 6.18 -9.47
CA ASP A 137 6.37 5.02 -8.59
C ASP A 137 5.56 5.17 -7.28
N PHE A 138 5.54 6.38 -6.71
CA PHE A 138 4.76 6.65 -5.49
C PHE A 138 3.27 6.57 -5.74
N TYR A 139 2.78 7.19 -6.82
CA TYR A 139 1.37 7.10 -7.19
C TYR A 139 0.97 5.66 -7.50
N THR A 140 1.80 4.93 -8.25
CA THR A 140 1.53 3.54 -8.60
C THR A 140 1.39 2.66 -7.37
N ASP A 141 2.30 2.78 -6.39
CA ASP A 141 2.20 2.02 -5.14
C ASP A 141 0.99 2.45 -4.30
N GLN A 142 0.73 3.76 -4.20
CA GLN A 142 -0.42 4.29 -3.48
C GLN A 142 -1.75 3.77 -4.06
N LEU A 143 -1.90 3.79 -5.38
CA LEU A 143 -3.10 3.30 -6.06
C LEU A 143 -3.24 1.79 -5.92
N ALA A 144 -2.18 1.02 -6.22
CA ALA A 144 -2.24 -0.44 -6.26
C ALA A 144 -2.58 -1.09 -4.90
N ASN A 145 -2.26 -0.41 -3.79
CA ASN A 145 -2.52 -0.91 -2.44
C ASN A 145 -3.77 -0.30 -1.78
N SER A 146 -4.48 0.60 -2.44
CA SER A 146 -5.66 1.24 -1.85
C SER A 146 -6.91 0.36 -1.97
N ASP A 147 -7.62 0.16 -0.85
CA ASP A 147 -8.97 -0.44 -0.84
C ASP A 147 -10.01 0.57 -1.38
N ILE A 148 -9.82 1.84 -1.01
CA ILE A 148 -10.66 2.97 -1.41
C ILE A 148 -9.75 4.02 -2.06
N VAL A 149 -10.11 4.49 -3.25
CA VAL A 149 -9.46 5.64 -3.87
C VAL A 149 -10.43 6.82 -3.86
N MET A 150 -10.08 7.84 -3.08
CA MET A 150 -10.81 9.11 -3.03
C MET A 150 -10.19 10.08 -4.04
N ILE A 151 -10.93 10.37 -5.11
CA ILE A 151 -10.60 11.44 -6.04
C ILE A 151 -11.12 12.74 -5.43
N ASN A 152 -10.21 13.54 -4.91
CA ASN A 152 -10.49 14.80 -4.23
C ASN A 152 -10.29 15.99 -5.18
N LYS A 153 -10.88 17.14 -4.83
CA LYS A 153 -10.84 18.39 -5.61
C LYS A 153 -11.48 18.27 -6.99
N VAL A 154 -12.54 17.46 -7.08
CA VAL A 154 -13.26 17.23 -8.35
C VAL A 154 -13.94 18.50 -8.88
N ASP A 155 -14.11 19.53 -8.03
CA ASP A 155 -14.60 20.85 -8.39
C ASP A 155 -13.61 21.68 -9.23
N LEU A 156 -12.33 21.29 -9.26
CA LEU A 156 -11.28 21.99 -10.02
C LEU A 156 -11.11 21.45 -11.44
N VAL A 157 -11.75 20.34 -11.79
CA VAL A 157 -11.60 19.67 -13.09
C VAL A 157 -12.93 19.55 -13.82
N THR A 158 -12.87 19.39 -15.15
CA THR A 158 -14.08 19.14 -15.94
C THR A 158 -14.53 17.68 -15.79
N PRO A 159 -15.80 17.36 -16.08
CA PRO A 159 -16.28 15.98 -16.08
C PRO A 159 -15.46 15.06 -16.99
N GLU A 160 -14.98 15.56 -18.13
CA GLU A 160 -14.15 14.78 -19.07
C GLU A 160 -12.79 14.45 -18.46
N THR A 161 -12.15 15.42 -17.80
CA THR A 161 -10.89 15.18 -17.08
C THR A 161 -11.08 14.19 -15.93
N LEU A 162 -12.19 14.28 -15.20
CA LEU A 162 -12.50 13.36 -14.11
C LEU A 162 -12.62 11.92 -14.62
N VAL A 163 -13.32 11.70 -15.74
CA VAL A 163 -13.39 10.38 -16.39
C VAL A 163 -12.00 9.87 -16.75
N THR A 164 -11.13 10.72 -17.31
CA THR A 164 -9.74 10.32 -17.62
C THR A 164 -8.95 9.96 -16.36
N VAL A 165 -9.13 10.70 -15.26
CA VAL A 165 -8.51 10.38 -13.96
C VAL A 165 -8.96 9.01 -13.46
N GLU A 166 -10.26 8.72 -13.50
CA GLU A 166 -10.81 7.43 -13.11
C GLU A 166 -10.25 6.29 -13.98
N GLU A 167 -10.27 6.45 -15.30
CA GLU A 167 -9.73 5.46 -16.24
C GLU A 167 -8.26 5.17 -15.96
N GLU A 168 -7.48 6.21 -15.67
CA GLU A 168 -6.07 6.07 -15.35
C GLU A 168 -5.86 5.35 -14.01
N ILE A 169 -6.62 5.69 -12.95
CA ILE A 169 -6.61 4.96 -11.67
C ILE A 169 -6.93 3.47 -11.88
N ARG A 170 -7.93 3.18 -12.72
CA ARG A 170 -8.36 1.80 -13.01
C ARG A 170 -7.29 0.98 -13.73
N LYS A 171 -6.30 1.59 -14.39
CA LYS A 171 -5.15 0.83 -14.93
C LYS A 171 -4.30 0.20 -13.82
N TYR A 172 -4.25 0.83 -12.65
CA TYR A 172 -3.43 0.40 -11.52
C TYR A 172 -4.23 -0.38 -10.47
N ASN A 173 -5.51 -0.06 -10.30
CA ASN A 173 -6.36 -0.73 -9.32
C ASN A 173 -7.82 -0.79 -9.77
N GLN A 174 -8.21 -1.93 -10.33
CA GLN A 174 -9.58 -2.17 -10.77
C GLN A 174 -10.53 -2.54 -9.64
N SER A 175 -10.02 -3.09 -8.53
CA SER A 175 -10.83 -3.48 -7.37
C SER A 175 -11.17 -2.33 -6.42
N ALA A 176 -10.44 -1.21 -6.49
CA ALA A 176 -10.66 -0.08 -5.59
C ALA A 176 -12.09 0.44 -5.67
N ILE A 177 -12.66 0.76 -4.51
CA ILE A 177 -13.88 1.56 -4.47
C ILE A 177 -13.47 3.01 -4.74
N ILE A 178 -13.91 3.55 -5.88
CA ILE A 178 -13.64 4.95 -6.24
C ILE A 178 -14.77 5.81 -5.68
N ILE A 179 -14.41 6.88 -4.99
CA ILE A 179 -15.33 7.90 -4.49
C ILE A 179 -14.84 9.29 -4.88
N HIS A 180 -15.76 10.21 -5.12
CA HIS A 180 -15.46 11.59 -5.48
C HIS A 180 -15.72 12.51 -4.30
N ALA A 181 -14.84 13.48 -4.08
CA ALA A 181 -14.94 14.40 -2.97
C ALA A 181 -14.47 15.81 -3.34
N VAL A 182 -15.05 16.78 -2.63
CA VAL A 182 -14.54 18.14 -2.50
C VAL A 182 -14.15 18.31 -1.04
N ASN A 183 -12.98 18.85 -0.74
CA ASN A 183 -12.45 18.98 0.64
C ASN A 183 -12.45 17.68 1.44
N CYS A 184 -12.25 16.53 0.77
CA CYS A 184 -12.36 15.19 1.37
C CYS A 184 -13.70 14.90 2.07
N GLU A 185 -14.77 15.62 1.73
CA GLU A 185 -16.11 15.37 2.24
C GLU A 185 -16.80 14.27 1.43
N ALA A 186 -16.71 13.03 1.93
CA ALA A 186 -17.42 11.89 1.36
C ALA A 186 -17.72 10.85 2.44
N ASN A 187 -18.76 10.04 2.20
CA ASN A 187 -19.01 8.87 3.03
C ASN A 187 -18.09 7.73 2.62
N LEU A 188 -17.16 7.37 3.51
CA LEU A 188 -16.32 6.21 3.30
C LEU A 188 -17.17 4.94 3.42
N PRO A 189 -17.17 4.08 2.39
CA PRO A 189 -17.85 2.79 2.45
C PRO A 189 -17.16 1.87 3.47
N GLU A 190 -17.92 0.93 4.02
CA GLU A 190 -17.34 -0.18 4.77
C GLU A 190 -16.65 -1.15 3.81
N VAL A 191 -15.45 -1.58 4.19
CA VAL A 191 -14.69 -2.59 3.44
C VAL A 191 -14.93 -3.92 4.15
N GLU A 192 -15.79 -4.77 3.61
CA GLU A 192 -16.03 -6.11 4.16
C GLU A 192 -14.83 -7.02 3.90
N LYS A 193 -14.09 -7.33 4.97
CA LYS A 193 -12.97 -8.29 4.91
C LYS A 193 -13.45 -9.70 5.22
N LYS A 194 -13.56 -10.58 4.21
CA LYS A 194 -13.95 -11.99 4.42
C LYS A 194 -12.89 -12.71 5.26
N GLN A 195 -13.28 -13.25 6.41
CA GLN A 195 -12.38 -14.02 7.28
C GLN A 195 -11.87 -15.28 6.57
N GLY A 196 -10.55 -15.48 6.60
CA GLY A 196 -9.87 -16.60 5.93
C GLY A 196 -9.26 -16.22 4.57
N GLU A 197 -9.64 -15.07 4.03
CA GLU A 197 -8.88 -14.40 2.98
C GLU A 197 -7.90 -13.46 3.69
N HIS A 198 -6.64 -13.91 3.84
CA HIS A 198 -5.57 -12.92 3.76
C HIS A 198 -5.83 -12.20 2.44
N PHE A 199 -6.16 -10.91 2.45
CA PHE A 199 -6.25 -10.11 1.24
C PHE A 199 -4.86 -10.08 0.60
N LEU A 200 -4.49 -11.15 -0.10
CA LEU A 200 -3.78 -10.99 -1.35
C LEU A 200 -4.74 -10.18 -2.22
N HIS A 201 -4.33 -8.95 -2.48
CA HIS A 201 -4.09 -8.55 -3.84
C HIS A 201 -5.06 -9.14 -4.90
N LEU A 202 -5.99 -8.26 -5.32
CA LEU A 202 -6.41 -8.03 -6.70
C LEU A 202 -7.57 -8.89 -7.22
N HIS A 203 -8.71 -8.23 -7.42
CA HIS A 203 -9.63 -8.58 -8.48
C HIS A 203 -9.54 -7.49 -9.55
N PHE A 204 -8.80 -7.79 -10.62
CA PHE A 204 -8.86 -7.03 -11.86
C PHE A 204 -10.10 -7.45 -12.66
N ASP A 205 -10.91 -6.46 -13.05
CA ASP A 205 -11.98 -6.49 -14.04
C ASP A 205 -11.45 -6.92 -15.42
N HIS A 206 -11.67 -8.19 -15.76
CA HIS A 206 -11.74 -8.87 -17.08
C HIS A 206 -10.73 -8.53 -18.21
N SER A 207 -9.68 -7.79 -17.92
CA SER A 207 -8.67 -7.35 -18.89
C SER A 207 -7.23 -7.58 -18.40
N PHE A 208 -7.07 -7.83 -17.11
CA PHE A 208 -5.80 -8.18 -16.49
C PHE A 208 -6.01 -9.42 -15.60
N ASP A 209 -5.11 -10.38 -15.72
CA ASP A 209 -5.03 -11.56 -14.88
C ASP A 209 -4.05 -11.29 -13.74
N SER A 210 -4.49 -11.54 -12.51
CA SER A 210 -3.60 -11.68 -11.36
C SER A 210 -3.61 -13.12 -10.88
N PHE A 211 -2.44 -13.67 -10.62
CA PHE A 211 -2.34 -14.99 -10.01
C PHE A 211 -1.19 -15.06 -9.02
N ALA A 212 -1.37 -15.88 -8.00
CA ALA A 212 -0.40 -16.11 -6.97
C ALA A 212 -0.01 -17.58 -6.90
N VAL A 213 1.27 -17.83 -6.66
CA VAL A 213 1.85 -19.15 -6.45
C VAL A 213 2.51 -19.15 -5.08
N THR A 214 2.13 -20.09 -4.24
CA THR A 214 2.71 -20.29 -2.91
C THR A 214 3.18 -21.72 -2.75
N ASN A 215 4.35 -21.91 -2.16
CA ASN A 215 4.89 -23.22 -1.83
C ASN A 215 5.77 -23.17 -0.58
N LYS A 216 5.87 -24.33 0.09
CA LYS A 216 6.62 -24.51 1.33
C LYS A 216 7.75 -25.51 1.11
N ASN A 217 8.82 -25.34 1.88
CA ASN A 217 9.97 -26.26 1.93
C ASN A 217 10.76 -26.40 0.63
N SER A 218 10.77 -25.36 -0.20
CA SER A 218 11.54 -25.33 -1.45
C SER A 218 12.41 -24.09 -1.52
N PHE A 219 13.47 -24.16 -2.31
CA PHE A 219 14.44 -23.09 -2.45
C PHE A 219 14.55 -22.63 -3.91
N TYR A 220 14.88 -21.36 -4.11
CA TYR A 220 14.98 -20.72 -5.41
C TYR A 220 16.32 -20.01 -5.55
N ASP A 221 17.04 -20.32 -6.62
CA ASP A 221 18.27 -19.60 -6.97
C ASP A 221 17.92 -18.19 -7.45
N ARG A 222 18.52 -17.18 -6.81
CA ARG A 222 18.32 -15.77 -7.15
C ARG A 222 18.54 -15.47 -8.64
N ASN A 223 19.58 -16.04 -9.25
CA ASN A 223 19.87 -15.81 -10.66
C ASN A 223 18.77 -16.38 -11.56
N LYS A 224 18.15 -17.51 -11.16
CA LYS A 224 17.02 -18.09 -11.90
C LYS A 224 15.76 -17.22 -11.77
N ILE A 225 15.56 -16.58 -10.62
CA ILE A 225 14.48 -15.59 -10.43
C ILE A 225 14.75 -14.33 -11.26
N ASP A 226 15.98 -13.82 -11.27
CA ASP A 226 16.35 -12.66 -12.10
C ASP A 226 16.12 -12.92 -13.60
N VAL A 227 16.50 -14.10 -14.08
CA VAL A 227 16.21 -14.55 -15.46
C VAL A 227 14.69 -14.63 -15.71
N LEU A 228 13.91 -15.15 -14.77
CA LEU A 228 12.44 -15.16 -14.88
C LEU A 228 11.87 -13.75 -15.01
N LEU A 229 12.33 -12.79 -14.20
CA LEU A 229 11.87 -11.41 -14.25
C LEU A 229 12.28 -10.69 -15.54
N ASN A 230 13.46 -11.00 -16.08
CA ASN A 230 13.88 -10.50 -17.40
C ASN A 230 13.05 -11.10 -18.54
N ASP A 231 12.74 -12.40 -18.49
CA ASP A 231 11.82 -13.06 -19.43
C ASP A 231 10.42 -12.42 -19.38
N ILE A 232 9.96 -12.07 -18.16
CA ILE A 232 8.71 -11.35 -17.94
C ILE A 232 8.75 -9.97 -18.60
N ASN A 233 9.84 -9.21 -18.38
CA ASN A 233 10.04 -7.91 -19.01
C ASN A 233 10.06 -7.99 -20.55
N GLY A 234 10.58 -9.08 -21.10
CA GLY A 234 10.55 -9.37 -22.54
C GLY A 234 9.17 -9.76 -23.08
N GLY A 235 8.13 -9.83 -22.25
CA GLY A 235 6.77 -10.17 -22.64
C GLY A 235 6.53 -11.66 -22.87
N LYS A 236 7.45 -12.54 -22.46
CA LYS A 236 7.37 -13.99 -22.71
C LYS A 236 6.11 -14.63 -22.12
N TYR A 237 5.66 -14.13 -20.96
CA TYR A 237 4.53 -14.69 -20.22
C TYR A 237 3.29 -13.77 -20.24
N GLY A 238 3.15 -12.96 -21.28
CA GLY A 238 2.12 -11.92 -21.36
C GLY A 238 2.64 -10.56 -20.91
N ASN A 239 1.75 -9.57 -20.88
CA ASN A 239 2.09 -8.21 -20.48
C ASN A 239 1.98 -8.06 -18.95
N ILE A 240 2.97 -8.55 -18.22
CA ILE A 240 3.04 -8.42 -16.77
C ILE A 240 3.54 -7.02 -16.44
N ILE A 241 2.70 -6.25 -15.77
CA ILE A 241 3.01 -4.88 -15.32
C ILE A 241 3.65 -4.89 -13.94
N ARG A 242 3.35 -5.92 -13.13
CA ARG A 242 3.90 -6.06 -11.78
C ARG A 242 4.07 -7.52 -11.38
N ALA A 243 5.16 -7.79 -10.68
CA ALA A 243 5.37 -9.04 -9.99
C ALA A 243 6.04 -8.79 -8.64
N LYS A 244 5.57 -9.47 -7.61
CA LYS A 244 6.22 -9.48 -6.30
C LYS A 244 6.50 -10.91 -5.92
N GLY A 245 7.63 -11.14 -5.28
CA GLY A 245 7.83 -12.44 -4.67
C GLY A 245 8.68 -12.38 -3.43
N ILE A 246 8.50 -13.39 -2.61
CA ILE A 246 9.27 -13.71 -1.43
C ILE A 246 9.69 -15.15 -1.63
N PHE A 247 10.99 -15.43 -1.61
CA PHE A 247 11.51 -16.76 -1.85
C PHE A 247 12.71 -17.06 -0.96
N ASN A 248 12.84 -18.31 -0.56
CA ASN A 248 13.98 -18.82 0.19
C ASN A 248 15.11 -19.16 -0.80
N ASN A 249 16.29 -18.57 -0.64
CA ASN A 249 17.44 -18.83 -1.51
C ASN A 249 18.38 -19.94 -0.98
N GLY A 250 17.99 -20.63 0.11
CA GLY A 250 18.80 -21.65 0.78
C GLY A 250 19.58 -21.13 1.99
N GLN A 251 19.74 -19.82 2.12
CA GLN A 251 20.40 -19.18 3.27
C GLN A 251 19.45 -18.24 4.02
N ASN A 252 18.67 -17.44 3.29
CA ASN A 252 17.71 -16.48 3.81
C ASN A 252 16.53 -16.31 2.83
N TYR A 253 15.54 -15.52 3.25
CA TYR A 253 14.48 -15.11 2.34
C TYR A 253 14.89 -13.82 1.63
N GLU A 254 14.65 -13.76 0.33
CA GLU A 254 14.76 -12.56 -0.48
C GLU A 254 13.37 -12.18 -0.99
N ASN A 255 13.06 -10.90 -0.96
CA ASN A 255 11.97 -10.34 -1.75
C ASN A 255 12.50 -9.87 -3.10
N PHE A 256 11.63 -9.91 -4.10
CA PHE A 256 11.78 -9.10 -5.30
C PHE A 256 10.54 -8.26 -5.53
N ASP A 257 10.75 -7.08 -6.11
CA ASP A 257 9.69 -6.23 -6.65
C ASP A 257 10.03 -5.92 -8.11
N TYR A 258 9.10 -6.23 -9.00
CA TYR A 258 9.14 -5.96 -10.42
C TYR A 258 7.98 -5.02 -10.78
N VAL A 259 8.29 -3.88 -11.37
CA VAL A 259 7.31 -2.91 -11.88
C VAL A 259 7.79 -2.39 -13.22
N GLU A 260 7.05 -2.69 -14.29
CA GLU A 260 7.31 -2.23 -15.68
C GLU A 260 8.80 -2.24 -16.09
N GLY A 261 9.50 -3.34 -15.83
CA GLY A 261 10.91 -3.53 -16.23
C GLY A 261 11.95 -3.14 -15.19
N ASN A 262 11.56 -2.46 -14.11
CA ASN A 262 12.44 -2.23 -12.97
C ASN A 262 12.40 -3.42 -12.02
N ILE A 263 13.56 -4.03 -11.76
CA ILE A 263 13.72 -5.17 -10.85
C ILE A 263 14.53 -4.72 -9.64
N SER A 264 14.01 -4.99 -8.44
CA SER A 264 14.74 -4.80 -7.19
C SER A 264 14.67 -6.05 -6.33
N PHE A 265 15.71 -6.27 -5.52
CA PHE A 265 15.80 -7.38 -4.57
C PHE A 265 16.16 -6.87 -3.18
N LYS A 266 15.55 -7.44 -2.14
CA LYS A 266 15.82 -7.08 -0.74
C LYS A 266 15.87 -8.33 0.14
N GLN A 267 16.88 -8.43 1.00
CA GLN A 267 16.95 -9.51 1.98
C GLN A 267 15.94 -9.32 3.10
N MET A 268 15.31 -10.41 3.53
CA MET A 268 14.30 -10.43 4.59
C MET A 268 14.64 -11.46 5.67
N LYS A 269 14.11 -11.22 6.89
CA LYS A 269 14.13 -12.20 7.98
C LYS A 269 13.01 -13.23 7.76
N SER A 270 13.22 -14.45 8.26
CA SER A 270 12.50 -15.66 7.80
C SER A 270 10.99 -15.48 7.70
N VAL A 271 10.45 -15.81 6.52
CA VAL A 271 9.03 -15.96 6.25
C VAL A 271 8.69 -17.46 6.30
N GLU A 272 7.43 -17.84 6.50
CA GLU A 272 7.05 -19.27 6.62
C GLU A 272 6.90 -19.99 5.26
N GLU A 273 6.82 -19.25 4.15
CA GLU A 273 6.58 -19.81 2.81
C GLU A 273 7.11 -18.91 1.69
N ASN A 274 7.33 -19.52 0.52
CA ASN A 274 7.60 -18.80 -0.71
C ASN A 274 6.26 -18.33 -1.30
N LYS A 275 6.26 -17.14 -1.88
CA LYS A 275 5.07 -16.52 -2.45
C LYS A 275 5.47 -15.69 -3.66
N PHE A 276 4.79 -15.90 -4.77
CA PHE A 276 4.97 -15.16 -6.01
C PHE A 276 3.61 -14.63 -6.45
N ILE A 277 3.55 -13.37 -6.85
CA ILE A 277 2.34 -12.72 -7.34
C ILE A 277 2.72 -12.08 -8.67
N PHE A 278 1.91 -12.32 -9.69
CA PHE A 278 2.07 -11.69 -11.00
C PHE A 278 0.77 -11.03 -11.40
N ILE A 279 0.90 -9.88 -12.07
CA ILE A 279 -0.18 -8.98 -12.41
C ILE A 279 0.08 -8.49 -13.82
N GLY A 280 -0.84 -8.78 -14.74
CA GLY A 280 -0.63 -8.44 -16.14
C GLY A 280 -1.83 -8.70 -17.01
N LYS A 281 -1.71 -8.43 -18.31
CA LYS A 281 -2.72 -8.76 -19.32
C LYS A 281 -2.27 -9.96 -20.15
N ASP A 282 -3.21 -10.83 -20.50
CA ASP A 282 -2.98 -12.06 -21.25
C ASP A 282 -1.90 -12.95 -20.58
N VAL A 283 -1.98 -13.09 -19.26
CA VAL A 283 -0.90 -13.71 -18.48
C VAL A 283 -0.88 -15.21 -18.71
N GLN A 284 0.28 -15.72 -19.11
CA GLN A 284 0.49 -17.15 -19.38
C GLN A 284 0.66 -17.94 -18.08
N ARG A 285 -0.40 -18.01 -17.27
CA ARG A 285 -0.41 -18.60 -15.92
C ARG A 285 0.23 -20.00 -15.87
N LYS A 286 -0.19 -20.91 -16.76
CA LYS A 286 0.30 -22.29 -16.74
C LYS A 286 1.80 -22.37 -17.02
N GLU A 287 2.31 -21.52 -17.91
CA GLU A 287 3.73 -21.47 -18.26
C GLU A 287 4.56 -20.89 -17.10
N LEU A 288 4.06 -19.85 -16.43
CA LEU A 288 4.71 -19.30 -15.24
C LEU A 288 4.72 -20.26 -14.06
N GLU A 289 3.60 -20.94 -13.79
CA GLU A 289 3.52 -21.98 -12.75
C GLU A 289 4.49 -23.13 -13.04
N GLN A 290 4.57 -23.57 -14.30
CA GLN A 290 5.53 -24.58 -14.72
C GLN A 290 6.97 -24.08 -14.59
N LYS A 291 7.23 -22.83 -14.99
CA LYS A 291 8.57 -22.25 -14.90
C LYS A 291 9.04 -22.16 -13.45
N LEU A 292 8.16 -21.73 -12.54
CA LEU A 292 8.44 -21.69 -11.11
C LEU A 292 8.79 -23.08 -10.57
N LYS A 293 8.07 -24.13 -10.99
CA LYS A 293 8.39 -25.52 -10.61
C LYS A 293 9.72 -26.02 -11.20
N GLU A 294 10.10 -25.58 -12.40
CA GLU A 294 11.38 -25.95 -13.02
C GLU A 294 12.60 -25.35 -12.31
N ILE A 295 12.44 -24.15 -11.73
CA ILE A 295 13.52 -23.44 -11.05
C ILE A 295 13.55 -23.70 -9.53
N GLU A 296 12.51 -24.34 -9.00
CA GLU A 296 12.37 -24.85 -7.64
C GLU A 296 13.39 -25.97 -7.36
N GLN A 297 14.00 -25.94 -6.18
CA GLN A 297 15.02 -26.90 -5.71
C GLN A 297 14.68 -27.43 -4.32
#